data_AF-A0A833PJS0-F1
#
_entry.id   AF-A0A833PJS0-F1
#
_cell.length_a   1.000
_cell.length_b   1.000
_cell.length_c   1.000
_cell.angle_alpha   90.00
_cell.angle_beta   90.00
_cell.angle_gamma   90.00
#
_symmetry.space_group_name_H-M   'P 1'
#
loop_
_entity.id
_entity.type
_entity.pdbx_description
1 polymer ?
#
loop_
_entity_poly.entity_id
_entity_poly.type
_entity_poly.pdbx_seq_one_letter_code
_entity_poly.pdbx_strand_id
1 'polypeptide(L)' 'MTLSDLENIAGSQWKLVSSQGFLFFPIHRIPTRIRPLFRALDNLLCRSFLKEYASYLVVVLEKR' A
#
# COMPACT_ATOMS: atom_id res chain seq x y z
N MET A 1 9.56 0.83 5.91
CA MET A 1 8.66 0.77 7.07
C MET A 1 7.70 -0.36 6.80
N THR A 2 7.80 -1.45 7.54
CA THR A 2 6.95 -2.63 7.39
C THR A 2 5.68 -2.48 8.22
N LEU A 3 4.65 -3.30 7.97
CA LEU A 3 3.45 -3.32 8.81
C LEU A 3 3.78 -3.74 10.26
N SER A 4 4.77 -4.60 10.45
CA SER A 4 5.25 -4.99 11.77
C SER A 4 5.87 -3.82 12.54
N ASP A 5 6.61 -2.95 11.85
CA ASP A 5 7.15 -1.73 12.47
C ASP A 5 6.02 -0.78 12.92
N LEU A 6 4.97 -0.68 12.11
CA LEU A 6 3.78 0.13 12.42
C LEU A 6 3.01 -0.41 13.63
N GLU A 7 2.84 -1.71 13.75
CA GLU A 7 2.22 -2.32 14.93
C GLU A 7 3.03 -2.06 16.19
N ASN A 8 4.37 -2.15 16.10
CA ASN A 8 5.26 -1.82 17.22
C ASN A 8 5.17 -0.35 17.65
N ILE A 9 5.05 0.59 16.69
CA ILE A 9 4.91 2.03 16.98
C ILE A 9 3.50 2.36 17.50
N ALA A 10 2.48 1.75 16.93
CA ALA A 10 1.08 1.95 17.31
C ALA A 10 0.79 1.45 18.74
N GLY A 11 1.56 0.49 19.22
CA GLY A 11 1.47 -0.03 20.58
C GLY A 11 0.13 -0.72 20.86
N SER A 12 -0.24 -0.83 22.13
CA SER A 12 -1.43 -1.58 22.56
C SER A 12 -2.75 -0.81 22.43
N GLN A 13 -2.69 0.51 22.22
CA GLN A 13 -3.86 1.41 22.18
C GLN A 13 -4.54 1.46 20.81
N TRP A 14 -3.83 1.07 19.77
CA TRP A 14 -4.28 1.16 18.39
C TRP A 14 -4.24 -0.22 17.76
N LYS A 15 -5.35 -0.61 17.14
CA LYS A 15 -5.49 -1.86 16.39
C LYS A 15 -5.40 -1.55 14.90
N LEU A 16 -4.51 -2.23 14.20
CA LEU A 16 -4.47 -2.17 12.74
C LEU A 16 -5.70 -2.88 12.16
N VAL A 17 -6.57 -2.12 11.49
CA VAL A 17 -7.80 -2.65 10.87
C VAL A 17 -7.57 -2.98 9.41
N SER A 18 -6.89 -2.08 8.68
CA SER A 18 -6.59 -2.30 7.27
C SER A 18 -5.37 -1.53 6.81
N SER A 19 -4.77 -1.98 5.71
CA SER A 19 -3.65 -1.32 5.06
C SER A 19 -3.75 -1.45 3.55
N GLN A 20 -3.48 -0.35 2.84
CA GLN A 20 -3.62 -0.23 1.40
C GLN A 20 -2.44 0.53 0.80
N GLY A 21 -1.79 -0.07 -0.20
CA GLY A 21 -0.77 0.62 -0.99
C GLY A 21 -1.40 1.47 -2.08
N PHE A 22 -0.73 2.56 -2.46
CA PHE A 22 -1.09 3.39 -3.61
C PHE A 22 0.16 3.76 -4.41
N LEU A 23 -0.01 3.84 -5.74
CA LEU A 23 1.04 4.26 -6.68
C LEU A 23 2.28 3.37 -6.56
N PHE A 24 2.12 2.07 -6.78
CA PHE A 24 3.23 1.12 -6.83
C PHE A 24 4.12 1.41 -8.04
N PHE A 25 3.52 1.68 -9.19
CA PHE A 25 4.21 2.09 -10.41
C PHE A 25 3.97 3.56 -10.71
N PRO A 26 4.96 4.27 -11.30
CA PRO A 26 4.77 5.62 -11.81
C PRO A 26 3.97 5.59 -13.13
N ILE A 27 2.65 5.35 -13.05
CA ILE A 27 1.74 5.21 -14.20
C ILE A 27 1.78 6.44 -15.13
N HIS A 28 2.13 7.61 -14.58
CA HIS A 28 2.30 8.87 -15.32
C HIS A 28 3.55 8.89 -16.22
N ARG A 29 4.55 8.05 -15.96
CA ARG A 29 5.76 7.89 -16.79
C ARG A 29 5.63 6.78 -17.83
N ILE A 30 4.54 6.02 -17.79
CA ILE A 30 4.36 4.83 -18.62
C ILE A 30 3.62 5.21 -19.93
N PRO A 31 4.10 4.71 -21.09
CA PRO A 31 3.43 4.87 -22.38
C PRO A 31 1.95 4.48 -22.33
N THR A 32 1.10 5.24 -22.99
CA THR A 32 -0.37 5.08 -22.98
C THR A 32 -0.84 3.68 -23.40
N ARG A 33 -0.12 3.00 -24.29
CA ARG A 33 -0.47 1.65 -24.78
C ARG A 33 -0.37 0.56 -23.71
N ILE A 34 0.62 0.63 -22.82
CA ILE A 34 0.86 -0.37 -21.77
C ILE A 34 0.29 0.07 -20.41
N ARG A 35 -0.12 1.33 -20.29
CA ARG A 35 -0.77 1.90 -19.11
C ARG A 35 -1.89 1.04 -18.50
N PRO A 36 -2.84 0.44 -19.26
CA PRO A 36 -3.89 -0.38 -18.65
C PRO A 36 -3.34 -1.65 -17.97
N LEU A 37 -2.32 -2.29 -18.55
CA LEU A 37 -1.67 -3.46 -17.95
C LEU A 37 -0.98 -3.07 -16.63
N PHE A 38 -0.22 -1.98 -16.64
CA PHE A 38 0.44 -1.49 -15.43
C PHE A 38 -0.55 -1.04 -14.36
N ARG A 39 -1.73 -0.51 -14.72
CA ARG A 39 -2.80 -0.23 -13.74
C ARG A 39 -3.37 -1.50 -13.11
N ALA A 40 -3.52 -2.58 -13.87
CA ALA A 40 -3.99 -3.85 -13.33
C ALA A 40 -2.94 -4.46 -12.38
N LEU A 41 -1.67 -4.43 -12.79
CA LEU A 41 -0.55 -4.88 -11.95
C LEU A 41 -0.41 -4.01 -10.70
N ASP A 42 -0.51 -2.68 -10.82
CA ASP A 42 -0.48 -1.74 -9.70
C ASP A 42 -1.57 -2.08 -8.68
N ASN A 43 -2.82 -2.28 -9.12
CA ASN A 43 -3.91 -2.67 -8.24
C ASN A 43 -3.68 -4.03 -7.57
N LEU A 44 -3.13 -5.00 -8.30
CA LEU A 44 -2.81 -6.32 -7.75
C LEU A 44 -1.74 -6.21 -6.65
N LEU A 45 -0.66 -5.49 -6.93
CA LEU A 45 0.46 -5.32 -6.01
C LEU A 45 0.07 -4.50 -4.78
N CYS A 46 -0.67 -3.41 -4.97
CA CYS A 46 -1.19 -2.56 -3.91
C CYS A 46 -2.16 -3.27 -2.94
N ARG A 47 -2.82 -4.36 -3.37
CA ARG A 47 -3.69 -5.19 -2.52
C ARG A 47 -2.99 -6.39 -1.90
N SER A 48 -1.79 -6.74 -2.39
CA SER A 48 -1.01 -7.88 -1.94
C SER A 48 -0.12 -7.54 -0.73
N PHE A 49 0.72 -8.49 -0.31
CA PHE A 49 1.78 -8.26 0.68
C PHE A 49 2.85 -7.27 0.19
N LEU A 50 2.97 -7.07 -1.13
CA LEU A 50 3.94 -6.14 -1.72
C LEU A 50 3.53 -4.68 -1.57
N LYS A 51 2.34 -4.38 -1.02
CA LYS A 51 1.87 -3.02 -0.81
C LYS A 51 2.80 -2.14 0.04
N GLU A 52 3.68 -2.74 0.84
CA GLU A 52 4.72 -2.03 1.60
C GLU A 52 5.77 -1.35 0.71
N TYR A 53 5.94 -1.82 -0.52
CA TYR A 53 6.85 -1.22 -1.52
C TYR A 53 6.17 -0.14 -2.37
N ALA A 54 4.88 0.14 -2.14
CA ALA A 54 4.18 1.20 -2.83
C ALA A 54 4.69 2.58 -2.38
N SER A 55 4.55 3.59 -3.25
CA SER A 55 5.01 4.96 -2.92
C SER A 55 4.29 5.53 -1.69
N TYR A 56 3.03 5.12 -1.50
CA TYR A 56 2.25 5.48 -0.31
C TYR A 56 1.62 4.22 0.29
N LEU A 57 1.77 4.07 1.59
CA LEU A 57 1.08 3.06 2.37
C LEU A 57 0.11 3.77 3.32
N VAL A 58 -1.18 3.60 3.07
CA VAL A 58 -2.23 4.10 3.95
C VAL A 58 -2.62 2.99 4.91
N VAL A 59 -2.62 3.31 6.20
CA VAL A 59 -3.03 2.39 7.26
C VAL A 59 -4.17 2.97 8.05
N VAL A 60 -5.16 2.13 8.36
CA VAL A 60 -6.30 2.47 9.19
C VAL A 60 -6.09 1.84 10.55
N LEU A 61 -5.95 2.70 11.55
CA LEU A 61 -5.82 2.33 12.95
C LEU A 61 -7.13 2.65 13.67
N GLU A 62 -7.64 1.70 14.43
CA GLU A 62 -8.79 1.87 15.31
C GLU A 62 -8.30 1.97 16.75
N LYS A 63 -8.81 2.95 17.50
CA LYS A 63 -8.52 3.05 18.92
C LYS A 63 -9.25 1.93 19.66
N ARG A 64 -8.53 1.18 20.50
CA ARG A 64 -9.13 0.22 21.43
C ARG A 64 -9.85 0.90 22.57
#